data_AF-A0A401FMV8-F1
#
_entry.id   AF-A0A401FMV8-F1
#
_cell.length_a   1.000
_cell.length_b   1.000
_cell.length_c   1.000
_cell.angle_alpha   90.00
_cell.angle_beta   90.00
_cell.angle_gamma   90.00
#
_symmetry.space_group_name_H-M   'P 1'
#
loop_
_entity.id
_entity.type
_entity.pdbx_description
1 polymer ?
#
loop_
_entity_poly.entity_id
_entity_poly.type
_entity_poly.pdbx_seq_one_letter_code
_entity_poly.pdbx_strand_id
1 'polypeptide(L)'
;MNLPDHLVDVPDPEITPNSTIHQVEMSGMDEEVAINDKKFDMQRIDDRQQVGNVEVWRITNTNDMEGGMLHPYHMHGTQFRIISRNGHAPYPNELGLKDTVSVNPGEEVKIKVWFNHTGVFMNHCHIIEHEDGGMMAQFEIFDPDNPKTYKLMDMDTLMNAFAKERGVSIDDLDIPGMDM
;
A
#
# COMPACT_ATOMS: atom_id res chain seq x y z
N MET A 1 -39.18 -4.69 -2.73
CA MET A 1 -38.28 -3.52 -2.86
C MET A 1 -37.57 -3.70 -4.19
N ASN A 2 -37.72 -2.76 -5.13
CA ASN A 2 -37.03 -2.84 -6.42
C ASN A 2 -35.71 -2.11 -6.28
N LEU A 3 -34.60 -2.83 -6.47
CA LEU A 3 -33.28 -2.21 -6.58
C LEU A 3 -33.11 -1.73 -8.03
N PRO A 4 -32.47 -0.58 -8.26
CA PRO A 4 -32.14 -0.13 -9.61
C PRO A 4 -31.09 -1.06 -10.25
N ASP A 5 -31.21 -1.28 -11.55
CA ASP A 5 -30.27 -2.12 -12.33
C ASP A 5 -28.91 -1.43 -12.54
N HIS A 6 -28.84 -0.12 -12.35
CA HIS A 6 -27.63 0.69 -12.47
C HIS A 6 -27.50 1.63 -11.25
N LEU A 7 -26.31 1.65 -10.65
CA LEU A 7 -26.01 2.47 -9.48
C LEU A 7 -25.12 3.65 -9.83
N VAL A 8 -24.01 3.39 -10.53
CA VAL A 8 -22.97 4.38 -10.81
C VAL A 8 -22.13 3.93 -12.00
N ASP A 9 -21.66 4.89 -12.79
CA ASP A 9 -20.61 4.67 -13.79
C ASP A 9 -19.25 4.68 -13.10
N VAL A 10 -18.59 3.53 -13.05
CA VAL A 10 -17.27 3.40 -12.42
C VAL A 10 -16.19 3.85 -13.42
N PRO A 11 -15.34 4.84 -13.10
CA PRO A 11 -14.25 5.28 -13.97
C PRO A 11 -13.35 4.12 -14.38
N ASP A 12 -12.88 4.13 -15.64
CA ASP A 12 -12.00 3.08 -16.16
C ASP A 12 -11.01 3.65 -17.19
N PRO A 13 -10.08 4.54 -16.80
CA PRO A 13 -9.15 5.14 -17.74
C PRO A 13 -8.22 4.09 -18.36
N GLU A 14 -7.76 4.35 -19.58
CA GLU A 14 -6.79 3.51 -20.27
C GLU A 14 -5.44 3.50 -19.55
N ILE A 15 -4.74 2.36 -19.60
CA ILE A 15 -3.40 2.22 -19.04
C ILE A 15 -2.44 3.10 -19.83
N THR A 16 -1.53 3.81 -19.14
CA THR A 16 -0.51 4.64 -19.79
C THR A 16 0.35 3.76 -20.72
N PRO A 17 0.49 4.12 -22.01
CA PRO A 17 1.28 3.32 -22.94
C PRO A 17 2.72 3.11 -22.46
N ASN A 18 3.22 1.88 -22.61
CA ASN A 18 4.56 1.45 -22.18
C ASN A 18 4.81 1.47 -20.66
N SER A 19 3.78 1.62 -19.82
CA SER A 19 3.92 1.42 -18.37
C SER A 19 4.35 -0.02 -18.07
N THR A 20 5.28 -0.20 -17.14
CA THR A 20 5.64 -1.51 -16.60
C THR A 20 4.56 -2.02 -15.63
N ILE A 21 4.46 -3.35 -15.49
CA ILE A 21 3.64 -3.94 -14.43
C ILE A 21 4.49 -3.96 -13.16
N HIS A 22 4.10 -3.17 -12.16
CA HIS A 22 4.75 -3.14 -10.86
C HIS A 22 4.49 -4.44 -10.10
N GLN A 23 5.52 -5.02 -9.49
CA GLN A 23 5.41 -6.27 -8.74
C GLN A 23 5.45 -5.98 -7.24
N VAL A 24 4.49 -6.53 -6.52
CA VAL A 24 4.45 -6.51 -5.06
C VAL A 24 4.25 -7.94 -4.59
N GLU A 25 5.18 -8.43 -3.80
CA GLU A 25 5.10 -9.72 -3.15
C GLU A 25 4.91 -9.54 -1.64
N MET A 26 3.84 -10.09 -1.09
CA MET A 26 3.60 -10.19 0.34
C MET A 26 3.94 -11.60 0.80
N SER A 27 4.80 -11.73 1.81
CA SER A 27 5.29 -13.03 2.28
C SER A 27 5.40 -13.07 3.81
N GLY A 28 5.53 -14.27 4.38
CA GLY A 28 5.71 -14.47 5.82
C GLY A 28 4.44 -14.32 6.67
N MET A 29 4.64 -14.48 7.98
CA MET A 29 3.66 -14.38 9.07
C MET A 29 4.34 -13.87 10.33
N ASP A 30 3.57 -13.33 11.27
CA ASP A 30 4.08 -12.76 12.53
C ASP A 30 5.25 -11.79 12.28
N GLU A 31 6.38 -11.97 12.97
CA GLU A 31 7.58 -11.14 12.88
C GLU A 31 8.39 -11.35 11.59
N GLU A 32 8.03 -12.29 10.71
CA GLU A 32 8.75 -12.60 9.47
C GLU A 32 8.08 -12.01 8.22
N VAL A 33 6.98 -11.27 8.41
CA VAL A 33 6.23 -10.64 7.31
C VAL A 33 7.05 -9.62 6.52
N ALA A 34 6.90 -9.58 5.20
CA ALA A 34 7.62 -8.61 4.38
C ALA A 34 6.84 -8.22 3.11
N ILE A 35 7.20 -7.06 2.55
CA ILE A 35 6.88 -6.69 1.16
C ILE A 35 8.17 -6.72 0.35
N ASN A 36 8.20 -7.49 -0.73
CA ASN A 36 9.37 -7.63 -1.61
C ASN A 36 10.66 -7.96 -0.83
N ASP A 37 10.57 -8.91 0.10
CA ASP A 37 11.63 -9.36 1.02
C ASP A 37 12.23 -8.26 1.91
N LYS A 38 11.51 -7.15 2.09
CA LYS A 38 11.95 -6.04 2.93
C LYS A 38 10.94 -5.74 4.02
N LYS A 39 11.49 -5.45 5.21
CA LYS A 39 10.76 -4.76 6.27
C LYS A 39 10.60 -3.29 5.95
N PHE A 40 9.56 -2.70 6.53
CA PHE A 40 9.33 -1.27 6.47
C PHE A 40 10.55 -0.48 6.97
N ASP A 41 10.86 0.59 6.26
CA ASP A 41 11.89 1.56 6.64
C ASP A 41 11.32 2.95 6.35
N MET A 42 11.14 3.74 7.41
CA MET A 42 10.55 5.08 7.34
C MET A 42 11.34 6.03 6.45
N GLN A 43 12.61 5.73 6.16
CA GLN A 43 13.49 6.55 5.34
C GLN A 43 13.69 6.00 3.92
N ARG A 44 12.98 4.93 3.55
CA ARG A 44 13.08 4.31 2.23
C ARG A 44 11.85 4.57 1.37
N ILE A 45 12.08 4.96 0.12
CA ILE A 45 11.06 4.92 -0.94
C ILE A 45 11.29 3.63 -1.75
N ASP A 46 10.33 2.72 -1.72
CA ASP A 46 10.39 1.44 -2.43
C ASP A 46 10.04 1.59 -3.92
N ASP A 47 9.15 2.54 -4.24
CA ASP A 47 8.61 2.72 -5.59
C ASP A 47 8.40 4.21 -5.94
N ARG A 48 8.43 4.56 -7.23
CA ARG A 48 8.28 5.94 -7.72
C ARG A 48 7.40 6.00 -8.97
N GLN A 49 6.21 6.56 -8.85
CA GLN A 49 5.25 6.68 -9.95
C GLN A 49 5.06 8.12 -10.39
N GLN A 50 4.85 8.32 -11.68
CA GLN A 50 4.62 9.66 -12.21
C GLN A 50 3.14 10.05 -12.03
N VAL A 51 2.90 11.27 -11.57
CA VAL A 51 1.53 11.81 -11.50
C VAL A 51 0.87 11.82 -12.88
N GLY A 52 -0.42 11.47 -12.93
CA GLY A 52 -1.21 11.33 -14.15
C GLY A 52 -1.11 9.97 -14.83
N ASN A 53 -0.16 9.11 -14.44
CA ASN A 53 -0.08 7.77 -15.01
C ASN A 53 -1.19 6.85 -14.48
N VAL A 54 -1.61 5.95 -15.36
CA VAL A 54 -2.47 4.80 -15.04
C VAL A 54 -1.64 3.53 -15.24
N GLU A 55 -1.45 2.77 -14.18
CA GLU A 55 -0.49 1.65 -14.14
C GLU A 55 -1.15 0.38 -13.58
N VAL A 56 -0.55 -0.76 -13.90
CA VAL A 56 -0.98 -2.06 -13.37
C VAL A 56 -0.01 -2.51 -12.30
N TRP A 57 -0.55 -2.87 -11.15
CA TRP A 57 0.20 -3.47 -10.06
C TRP A 57 -0.22 -4.92 -9.90
N ARG A 58 0.76 -5.81 -9.87
CA ARG A 58 0.61 -7.25 -9.69
C ARG A 58 1.01 -7.56 -8.25
N ILE A 59 0.01 -7.88 -7.46
CA ILE A 59 0.14 -8.20 -6.04
C ILE A 59 0.09 -9.72 -5.90
N THR A 60 1.11 -10.32 -5.31
CA THR A 60 1.18 -11.77 -5.03
C THR A 60 1.31 -12.01 -3.54
N ASN A 61 0.73 -13.11 -3.07
CA ASN A 61 0.98 -13.62 -1.73
C ASN A 61 1.71 -14.96 -1.86
N THR A 62 3.00 -14.98 -1.52
CA THR A 62 3.85 -16.18 -1.62
C THR A 62 3.91 -16.98 -0.33
N ASN A 63 3.13 -16.59 0.69
CA ASN A 63 3.11 -17.28 1.98
C ASN A 63 2.80 -18.78 1.80
N ASP A 64 3.77 -19.60 2.13
CA ASP A 64 3.76 -21.06 2.02
C ASP A 64 3.62 -21.77 3.38
N MET A 65 3.42 -20.99 4.47
CA MET A 65 3.31 -21.53 5.82
C MET A 65 2.06 -22.42 5.97
N GLU A 66 2.21 -23.47 6.79
CA GLU A 66 1.15 -24.44 7.04
C GLU A 66 -0.08 -23.75 7.66
N GLY A 67 -1.22 -23.82 6.96
CA GLY A 67 -2.44 -23.10 7.31
C GLY A 67 -2.76 -21.92 6.40
N GLY A 68 -1.77 -21.38 5.69
CA GLY A 68 -1.90 -20.37 4.64
C GLY A 68 -2.62 -19.09 5.09
N MET A 69 -1.88 -18.00 5.29
CA MET A 69 -2.49 -16.75 5.73
C MET A 69 -2.68 -15.74 4.59
N LEU A 70 -3.90 -15.19 4.52
CA LEU A 70 -4.27 -14.16 3.55
C LEU A 70 -3.75 -12.79 3.98
N HIS A 71 -3.33 -11.98 3.02
CA HIS A 71 -2.83 -10.63 3.26
C HIS A 71 -3.73 -9.61 2.55
N PRO A 72 -4.46 -8.75 3.29
CA PRO A 72 -5.22 -7.65 2.70
C PRO A 72 -4.28 -6.51 2.29
N TYR A 73 -4.00 -6.37 1.00
CA TYR A 73 -3.18 -5.29 0.46
C TYR A 73 -3.96 -3.98 0.42
N HIS A 74 -3.48 -2.96 1.13
CA HIS A 74 -4.00 -1.59 1.15
C HIS A 74 -3.02 -0.61 0.49
N MET A 75 -3.53 0.39 -0.23
CA MET A 75 -2.74 1.44 -0.85
C MET A 75 -3.32 2.83 -0.55
N HIS A 76 -2.51 3.71 0.03
CA HIS A 76 -2.90 5.08 0.35
C HIS A 76 -2.93 5.99 -0.89
N GLY A 77 -3.63 7.11 -0.79
CA GLY A 77 -3.58 8.22 -1.75
C GLY A 77 -4.32 7.99 -3.07
N THR A 78 -4.84 6.79 -3.30
CA THR A 78 -5.54 6.40 -4.52
C THR A 78 -6.64 5.38 -4.24
N GLN A 79 -7.50 5.17 -5.22
CA GLN A 79 -8.31 3.96 -5.33
C GLN A 79 -7.87 3.21 -6.59
N PHE A 80 -8.29 1.96 -6.71
CA PHE A 80 -7.95 1.09 -7.81
C PHE A 80 -9.14 0.23 -8.23
N ARG A 81 -9.04 -0.33 -9.44
CA ARG A 81 -9.91 -1.42 -9.91
C ARG A 81 -9.17 -2.73 -9.84
N ILE A 82 -9.85 -3.78 -9.41
CA ILE A 82 -9.32 -5.13 -9.57
C ILE A 82 -9.57 -5.55 -11.02
N ILE A 83 -8.53 -5.95 -11.74
CA ILE A 83 -8.59 -6.34 -13.16
C ILE A 83 -8.71 -7.86 -13.29
N SER A 84 -7.95 -8.61 -12.48
CA SER A 84 -7.96 -10.07 -12.52
C SER A 84 -7.47 -10.68 -11.21
N ARG A 85 -7.96 -11.89 -10.91
CA ARG A 85 -7.44 -12.79 -9.87
C ARG A 85 -6.97 -14.09 -10.52
N ASN A 86 -5.68 -14.44 -10.42
CA ASN A 86 -5.09 -15.62 -11.07
C ASN A 86 -5.43 -15.73 -12.57
N GLY A 87 -5.51 -14.60 -13.29
CA GLY A 87 -5.90 -14.53 -14.69
C GLY A 87 -7.41 -14.68 -14.98
N HIS A 88 -8.24 -14.82 -13.96
CA HIS A 88 -9.70 -14.83 -14.05
C HIS A 88 -10.32 -13.47 -13.73
N ALA A 89 -11.59 -13.31 -14.11
CA ALA A 89 -12.35 -12.11 -13.77
C ALA A 89 -12.47 -11.92 -12.24
N PRO A 90 -12.50 -10.68 -11.74
CA PRO A 90 -12.72 -10.39 -10.31
C PRO A 90 -14.09 -10.89 -9.83
N TYR A 91 -14.28 -10.98 -8.52
CA TYR A 91 -15.58 -11.34 -7.97
C TYR A 91 -16.64 -10.24 -8.23
N PRO A 92 -17.95 -10.57 -8.25
CA PRO A 92 -19.00 -9.57 -8.51
C PRO A 92 -18.99 -8.37 -7.56
N ASN A 93 -18.55 -8.56 -6.31
CA ASN A 93 -18.42 -7.50 -5.30
C ASN A 93 -17.13 -6.66 -5.43
N GLU A 94 -16.30 -6.94 -6.44
CA GLU A 94 -15.00 -6.31 -6.68
C GLU A 94 -14.98 -5.41 -7.93
N LEU A 95 -16.12 -5.24 -8.60
CA LEU A 95 -16.23 -4.49 -9.85
C LEU A 95 -16.19 -2.95 -9.68
N GLY A 96 -16.32 -2.46 -8.44
CA GLY A 96 -16.20 -1.04 -8.09
C GLY A 96 -14.77 -0.60 -7.79
N LEU A 97 -14.63 0.65 -7.34
CA LEU A 97 -13.35 1.15 -6.81
C LEU A 97 -13.09 0.59 -5.42
N LYS A 98 -11.84 0.20 -5.17
CA LYS A 98 -11.36 -0.28 -3.87
C LYS A 98 -10.03 0.39 -3.53
N ASP A 99 -9.69 0.36 -2.26
CA ASP A 99 -8.39 0.78 -1.71
C ASP A 99 -7.68 -0.39 -1.01
N THR A 100 -8.41 -1.47 -0.73
CA THR A 100 -7.92 -2.69 -0.08
C THR A 100 -8.42 -3.93 -0.81
N VAL A 101 -7.56 -4.93 -1.00
CA VAL A 101 -7.91 -6.22 -1.60
C VAL A 101 -7.25 -7.39 -0.87
N SER A 102 -8.04 -8.40 -0.51
CA SER A 102 -7.52 -9.64 0.07
C SER A 102 -6.79 -10.48 -0.97
N VAL A 103 -5.56 -10.91 -0.66
CA VAL A 103 -4.75 -11.80 -1.49
C VAL A 103 -4.48 -13.08 -0.72
N ASN A 104 -5.07 -14.19 -1.18
CA ASN A 104 -4.92 -15.50 -0.55
C ASN A 104 -3.53 -16.10 -0.80
N PRO A 105 -3.07 -17.06 0.02
CA PRO A 105 -1.83 -17.80 -0.24
C PRO A 105 -1.78 -18.38 -1.67
N GLY A 106 -0.69 -18.12 -2.39
CA GLY A 106 -0.48 -18.54 -3.78
C GLY A 106 -1.32 -17.77 -4.80
N GLU A 107 -2.04 -16.72 -4.39
CA GLU A 107 -2.85 -15.91 -5.26
C GLU A 107 -2.07 -14.72 -5.86
N GLU A 108 -2.41 -14.41 -7.09
CA GLU A 108 -2.06 -13.19 -7.81
C GLU A 108 -3.31 -12.33 -8.03
N VAL A 109 -3.23 -11.06 -7.68
CA VAL A 109 -4.25 -10.06 -8.00
C VAL A 109 -3.60 -8.93 -8.80
N LYS A 110 -4.20 -8.59 -9.96
CA LYS A 110 -3.81 -7.39 -10.71
C LYS A 110 -4.80 -6.27 -10.44
N ILE A 111 -4.27 -5.11 -10.07
CA ILE A 111 -5.04 -3.89 -9.86
C ILE A 111 -4.62 -2.81 -10.87
N LYS A 112 -5.59 -1.99 -11.31
CA LYS A 112 -5.36 -0.79 -12.12
C LYS A 112 -5.45 0.45 -11.22
N VAL A 113 -4.38 1.22 -11.17
CA VAL A 113 -4.22 2.39 -10.29
C VAL A 113 -4.01 3.62 -11.16
N TRP A 114 -4.58 4.77 -10.80
CA TRP A 114 -4.31 6.04 -11.47
C TRP A 114 -3.86 7.11 -10.45
N PHE A 115 -2.65 7.65 -10.67
CA PHE A 115 -1.95 8.46 -9.69
C PHE A 115 -2.24 9.95 -9.84
N ASN A 116 -3.27 10.47 -9.17
CA ASN A 116 -3.74 11.84 -9.37
C ASN A 116 -3.11 12.91 -8.45
N HIS A 117 -2.34 12.49 -7.44
CA HIS A 117 -1.83 13.40 -6.40
C HIS A 117 -0.36 13.12 -6.11
N THR A 118 0.48 14.17 -6.09
CA THR A 118 1.89 14.05 -5.71
C THR A 118 2.03 13.87 -4.19
N GLY A 119 2.96 13.03 -3.75
CA GLY A 119 3.15 12.74 -2.33
C GLY A 119 3.99 11.50 -2.08
N VAL A 120 4.33 11.26 -0.82
CA VAL A 120 4.82 9.96 -0.35
C VAL A 120 3.65 9.28 0.36
N PHE A 121 3.35 8.07 -0.05
CA PHE A 121 2.20 7.29 0.40
C PHE A 121 2.66 5.89 0.81
N MET A 122 1.85 5.21 1.60
CA MET A 122 2.13 3.86 2.08
C MET A 122 1.30 2.83 1.32
N ASN A 123 1.85 1.63 1.20
CA ASN A 123 1.09 0.43 0.93
C ASN A 123 1.52 -0.67 1.89
N HIS A 124 0.58 -1.49 2.34
CA HIS A 124 0.84 -2.46 3.41
C HIS A 124 -0.23 -3.54 3.47
N CYS A 125 0.06 -4.58 4.24
CA CYS A 125 -0.98 -5.47 4.73
C CYS A 125 -1.81 -4.76 5.79
N HIS A 126 -3.13 -4.90 5.72
CA HIS A 126 -4.07 -4.25 6.64
C HIS A 126 -4.45 -5.15 7.84
N ILE A 127 -3.70 -6.23 8.07
CA ILE A 127 -3.68 -6.91 9.37
C ILE A 127 -2.63 -6.17 10.20
N ILE A 128 -3.08 -5.50 11.26
CA ILE A 128 -2.28 -4.52 12.01
C ILE A 128 -1.02 -5.18 12.57
N GLU A 129 -1.12 -6.42 13.05
CA GLU A 129 0.03 -7.17 13.55
C GLU A 129 1.10 -7.41 12.46
N HIS A 130 0.68 -7.58 11.20
CA HIS A 130 1.63 -7.72 10.08
C HIS A 130 2.14 -6.36 9.61
N GLU A 131 1.31 -5.32 9.68
CA GLU A 131 1.71 -3.93 9.43
C GLU A 131 2.83 -3.50 10.37
N ASP A 132 2.60 -3.66 11.69
CA ASP A 132 3.55 -3.35 12.76
C ASP A 132 4.78 -4.28 12.70
N GLY A 133 4.57 -5.54 12.31
CA GLY A 133 5.66 -6.47 11.98
C GLY A 133 6.50 -6.05 10.77
N GLY A 134 6.12 -4.99 10.04
CA GLY A 134 6.90 -4.38 8.98
C GLY A 134 6.49 -4.77 7.56
N MET A 135 5.31 -5.35 7.35
CA MET A 135 4.72 -5.58 6.02
C MET A 135 4.14 -4.29 5.44
N MET A 136 5.01 -3.30 5.28
CA MET A 136 4.69 -1.97 4.78
C MET A 136 5.83 -1.48 3.88
N ALA A 137 5.47 -0.72 2.86
CA ALA A 137 6.36 -0.06 1.93
C ALA A 137 5.90 1.38 1.66
N GLN A 138 6.81 2.22 1.17
CA GLN A 138 6.48 3.58 0.73
C GLN A 138 6.65 3.72 -0.77
N PHE A 139 5.77 4.49 -1.39
CA PHE A 139 5.92 4.90 -2.78
C PHE A 139 5.75 6.41 -2.91
N GLU A 140 6.53 7.00 -3.81
CA GLU A 140 6.44 8.42 -4.13
C GLU A 140 5.69 8.60 -5.45
N ILE A 141 4.65 9.42 -5.45
CA ILE A 141 4.07 9.97 -6.67
C ILE A 141 4.75 11.31 -6.94
N PHE A 142 5.55 11.38 -8.00
CA PHE A 142 6.34 12.57 -8.34
C PHE A 142 5.80 13.28 -9.59
N ASP A 143 6.07 14.58 -9.67
CA ASP A 143 5.81 15.41 -10.84
C ASP A 143 7.15 15.84 -11.45
N PRO A 144 7.47 15.43 -12.70
CA PRO A 144 8.72 15.81 -13.36
C PRO A 144 8.80 17.31 -13.65
N ASP A 145 7.66 17.99 -13.81
CA ASP A 145 7.61 19.42 -14.09
C ASP A 145 7.71 20.26 -12.81
N ASN A 146 7.36 19.67 -11.65
CA ASN A 146 7.41 20.31 -10.34
C ASN A 146 8.14 19.41 -9.32
N PRO A 147 9.47 19.22 -9.47
CA PRO A 147 10.22 18.30 -8.61
C PRO A 147 10.20 18.75 -7.16
N LYS A 148 9.91 17.80 -6.26
CA LYS A 148 9.92 18.00 -4.81
C LYS A 148 10.77 16.94 -4.13
N THR A 149 11.59 17.35 -3.18
CA THR A 149 12.36 16.43 -2.33
C THR A 149 11.71 16.34 -0.96
N TYR A 150 11.42 15.12 -0.54
CA TYR A 150 10.89 14.82 0.80
C TYR A 150 12.04 14.48 1.74
N LYS A 151 12.06 15.10 2.93
CA LYS A 151 12.96 14.72 4.02
C LYS A 151 12.23 13.71 4.90
N LEU A 152 12.44 12.43 4.61
CA LEU A 152 11.87 11.36 5.42
C LEU A 152 12.53 11.35 6.81
N MET A 153 11.74 11.09 7.83
CA MET A 153 12.17 11.08 9.23
C MET A 153 11.87 9.70 9.80
N ASP A 154 12.85 9.12 10.48
CA ASP A 154 12.64 7.92 11.28
C ASP A 154 11.90 8.27 12.58
N MET A 155 11.50 7.22 13.31
CA MET A 155 10.76 7.40 14.56
C MET A 155 11.59 8.18 15.59
N ASP A 156 12.90 7.90 15.68
CA ASP A 156 13.80 8.61 16.59
C ASP A 156 13.83 10.12 16.30
N THR A 157 13.94 10.51 15.04
CA THR A 157 13.94 11.93 14.63
C THR A 157 12.62 12.60 14.98
N LEU A 158 11.48 11.91 14.72
CA LEU A 158 10.16 12.43 15.04
C LEU A 158 9.96 12.59 16.55
N MET A 159 10.30 11.58 17.33
CA MET A 159 10.17 11.59 18.79
C MET A 159 11.05 12.65 19.45
N ASN A 160 12.29 12.79 19.00
CA ASN A 160 13.19 13.84 19.49
C ASN A 160 12.68 15.24 19.15
N ALA A 161 12.14 15.43 17.93
CA ALA A 161 11.55 16.71 17.54
C ALA A 161 10.31 17.04 18.38
N PHE A 162 9.44 16.05 18.63
CA PHE A 162 8.26 16.21 19.45
C PHE A 162 8.58 16.51 20.92
N ALA A 163 9.52 15.77 21.52
CA ALA A 163 10.02 16.03 22.89
C ALA A 163 10.49 17.48 23.04
N LYS A 164 11.29 17.92 22.08
CA LYS A 164 11.82 19.29 22.03
C LYS A 164 10.71 20.34 21.92
N GLU A 165 9.70 20.11 21.09
CA GLU A 165 8.57 21.04 20.95
C GLU A 165 7.73 21.13 22.23
N ARG A 166 7.55 20.00 22.91
CA ARG A 166 6.81 19.92 24.18
C ARG A 166 7.61 20.40 25.40
N GLY A 167 8.93 20.57 25.26
CA GLY A 167 9.80 20.99 26.35
C GLY A 167 9.98 19.93 27.44
N VAL A 168 9.90 18.65 27.07
CA VAL A 168 10.05 17.49 27.97
C VAL A 168 11.22 16.60 27.51
N SER A 169 11.71 15.72 28.39
CA SER A 169 12.66 14.67 28.00
C SER A 169 11.97 13.62 27.13
N ILE A 170 12.73 12.92 26.29
CA ILE A 170 12.20 11.78 25.54
C ILE A 170 11.77 10.64 26.47
N ASP A 171 12.47 10.45 27.60
CA ASP A 171 12.14 9.45 28.62
C ASP A 171 10.83 9.76 29.37
N ASP A 172 10.36 11.01 29.29
CA ASP A 172 9.10 11.46 29.91
C ASP A 172 7.93 11.43 28.90
N LEU A 173 8.19 11.11 27.62
CA LEU A 173 7.16 10.97 26.60
C LEU A 173 6.52 9.59 26.69
N ASP A 174 5.33 9.54 27.28
CA ASP A 174 4.44 8.39 27.18
C ASP A 174 3.55 8.54 25.94
N ILE A 175 3.73 7.66 24.95
CA ILE A 175 2.82 7.50 23.81
C ILE A 175 2.19 6.12 23.92
N PRO A 176 0.96 6.03 24.46
CA PRO A 176 0.29 4.76 24.63
C PRO A 176 0.21 3.97 23.32
N GLY A 177 0.69 2.73 23.34
CA GLY A 177 0.75 1.86 22.16
C GLY A 177 2.04 1.96 21.35
N MET A 178 3.02 2.76 21.80
CA MET A 178 4.37 2.84 21.24
C MET A 178 5.40 2.58 22.33
N ASP A 179 5.27 1.45 23.02
CA ASP A 179 6.28 1.04 24.02
C ASP A 179 7.61 0.82 23.29
N MET A 180 8.60 1.69 23.58
CA MET A 180 9.94 1.65 23.01
C MET A 180 10.78 0.49 23.54
#